data_AF-A0A950FMG6-F1
#
_entry.id   AF-A0A950FMG6-F1
#
_cell.length_a   1.000
_cell.length_b   1.000
_cell.length_c   1.000
_cell.angle_alpha   90.00
_cell.angle_beta   90.00
_cell.angle_gamma   90.00
#
_symmetry.space_group_name_H-M   'P 1'
#
loop_
_entity.id
_entity.type
_entity.pdbx_description
1 polymer ?
#
loop_
_entity_poly.entity_id
_entity_poly.type
_entity_poly.pdbx_seq_one_letter_code
_entity_poly.pdbx_strand_id
1 'polypeptide(L)'
;MASRALVEEFVASASEFGEKLEAILIQTGPDFGPAEIETVEQFVRELPAGPRWAFEVREREWFHGDAHARLRDALGTHGVALAVSDGPFVPLETMLHELRRPTASHAYVRWIGARESVSRFDELVIDRSAEIAQWAEAIRDAAPQLARLAGYANNQYAGFSPGTIRMVYEALAVPHERPARIEQTSLFE
;
A
#
# COMPACT_ATOMS: atom_id res chain seq x y z
N MET A 1 -3.54 0.29 27.36
CA MET A 1 -4.56 1.32 27.69
C MET A 1 -4.27 2.67 27.04
N ALA A 2 -3.07 3.25 27.15
CA ALA A 2 -2.77 4.54 26.51
C ALA A 2 -2.73 4.49 24.96
N SER A 3 -2.17 3.43 24.38
CA SER A 3 -2.06 3.26 22.91
C SER A 3 -3.42 3.19 22.21
N ARG A 4 -4.36 2.42 22.77
CA ARG A 4 -5.70 2.25 22.20
C ARG A 4 -6.48 3.56 22.13
N ALA A 5 -6.45 4.36 23.19
CA ALA A 5 -7.12 5.66 23.21
C ALA A 5 -6.58 6.60 22.13
N LEU A 6 -5.25 6.60 21.90
CA LEU A 6 -4.63 7.39 20.84
C LEU A 6 -5.05 6.91 19.43
N VAL A 7 -5.16 5.60 19.23
CA VAL A 7 -5.64 5.05 17.95
C VAL A 7 -7.12 5.41 17.72
N GLU A 8 -7.95 5.32 18.75
CA GLU A 8 -9.37 5.70 18.67
C GLU A 8 -9.54 7.19 18.34
N GLU A 9 -8.74 8.08 18.96
CA GLU A 9 -8.73 9.51 18.66
C GLU A 9 -8.26 9.81 17.23
N PHE A 10 -7.20 9.13 16.77
CA PHE A 10 -6.74 9.24 15.40
C PHE A 10 -7.81 8.79 14.40
N VAL A 11 -8.48 7.67 14.67
CA VAL A 11 -9.52 7.13 13.80
C VAL A 11 -10.74 8.04 13.78
N ALA A 12 -11.14 8.62 14.91
CA ALA A 12 -12.20 9.62 14.95
C ALA A 12 -11.90 10.79 14.02
N SER A 13 -10.68 11.32 14.10
CA SER A 13 -10.23 12.42 13.23
C SER A 13 -10.17 12.02 11.75
N ALA A 14 -9.64 10.83 11.44
CA ALA A 14 -9.56 10.34 10.06
C ALA A 14 -10.95 10.05 9.47
N SER A 15 -11.92 9.66 10.30
CA SER A 15 -13.27 9.33 9.86
C SER A 15 -14.05 10.55 9.33
N GLU A 16 -13.63 11.77 9.67
CA GLU A 16 -14.18 13.01 9.12
C GLU A 16 -14.00 13.14 7.60
N PHE A 17 -13.07 12.39 6.99
CA PHE A 17 -12.95 12.30 5.53
C PHE A 17 -14.12 11.53 4.89
N GLY A 18 -14.93 10.81 5.67
CA GLY A 18 -16.11 10.08 5.21
C GLY A 18 -15.79 9.15 4.04
N GLU A 19 -16.54 9.26 2.96
CA GLU A 19 -16.36 8.45 1.75
C GLU A 19 -15.01 8.67 1.05
N LYS A 20 -14.31 9.77 1.34
CA LYS A 20 -12.97 10.05 0.79
C LYS A 20 -11.87 9.30 1.54
N LEU A 21 -12.15 8.72 2.71
CA LEU A 21 -11.19 7.88 3.42
C LEU A 21 -11.08 6.52 2.75
N GLU A 22 -10.02 6.35 1.96
CA GLU A 22 -9.75 5.08 1.27
C GLU A 22 -9.37 3.97 2.26
N ALA A 23 -8.30 4.17 3.02
CA ALA A 23 -7.76 3.23 3.98
C ALA A 23 -6.82 3.96 4.94
N ILE A 24 -6.52 3.35 6.08
CA ILE A 24 -5.50 3.82 7.01
C ILE A 24 -4.31 2.86 6.94
N LEU A 25 -3.14 3.39 6.60
CA LEU A 25 -1.88 2.66 6.51
C LEU A 25 -1.10 2.73 7.83
N ILE A 26 -0.73 1.57 8.37
CA ILE A 26 0.23 1.41 9.45
C ILE A 26 1.55 0.94 8.81
N GLN A 27 2.50 1.87 8.64
CA GLN A 27 3.80 1.57 8.04
C GLN A 27 4.88 1.50 9.12
N THR A 28 5.49 0.32 9.32
CA THR A 28 6.53 0.12 10.34
C THR A 28 7.90 0.63 9.87
N GLY A 29 8.86 0.80 10.79
CA GLY A 29 10.25 1.15 10.48
C GLY A 29 10.99 0.04 9.71
N PRO A 30 12.12 0.34 9.02
CA PRO A 30 12.94 -0.70 8.39
C PRO A 30 13.60 -1.64 9.42
N ASP A 31 13.79 -1.18 10.67
CA ASP A 31 14.38 -1.98 11.76
C ASP A 31 13.33 -2.77 12.55
N PHE A 32 12.05 -2.64 12.19
CA PHE A 32 10.97 -3.41 12.81
C PHE A 32 10.90 -4.78 12.13
N GLY A 33 11.45 -5.81 12.78
CA GLY A 33 11.63 -7.16 12.24
C GLY A 33 10.70 -8.22 12.87
N PRO A 34 10.79 -9.48 12.40
CA PRO A 34 9.87 -10.57 12.79
C PRO A 34 9.89 -10.95 14.28
N ALA A 35 10.90 -10.51 15.04
CA ALA A 35 10.93 -10.65 16.49
C ALA A 35 9.78 -9.90 17.21
N GLU A 36 9.11 -8.99 16.50
CA GLU A 36 7.97 -8.20 17.01
C GLU A 36 6.61 -8.83 16.71
N ILE A 37 6.55 -10.09 16.26
CA ILE A 37 5.29 -10.72 15.82
C ILE A 37 4.22 -10.74 16.93
N GLU A 38 4.59 -11.01 18.18
CA GLU A 38 3.66 -10.94 19.32
C GLU A 38 3.08 -9.53 19.49
N THR A 39 3.91 -8.50 19.30
CA THR A 39 3.49 -7.10 19.34
C THR A 39 2.49 -6.79 18.22
N VAL A 40 2.74 -7.29 17.00
CA VAL A 40 1.82 -7.12 15.86
C VAL A 40 0.49 -7.82 16.11
N GLU A 41 0.50 -9.07 16.56
CA GLU A 41 -0.72 -9.83 16.88
C GLU A 41 -1.58 -9.12 17.93
N GLN A 42 -0.95 -8.60 18.99
CA GLN A 42 -1.65 -7.82 20.00
C GLN A 42 -2.22 -6.52 19.42
N PHE A 43 -1.42 -5.78 18.67
CA PHE A 43 -1.83 -4.49 18.11
C PHE A 43 -2.99 -4.63 17.13
N VAL A 44 -2.90 -5.57 16.20
CA VAL A 44 -3.92 -5.83 15.18
C VAL A 44 -5.24 -6.24 15.82
N ARG A 45 -5.20 -7.06 16.88
CA ARG A 45 -6.39 -7.45 17.65
C ARG A 45 -7.11 -6.26 18.30
N GLU A 46 -6.37 -5.23 18.68
CA GLU A 46 -6.88 -4.05 19.36
C GLU A 46 -7.33 -2.94 18.41
N LEU A 47 -7.17 -3.10 17.08
CA LEU A 47 -7.58 -2.09 16.12
C LEU A 47 -9.10 -1.86 16.16
N PRO A 48 -9.56 -0.59 16.19
CA PRO A 48 -10.97 -0.29 16.15
C PRO A 48 -11.56 -0.66 14.78
N ALA A 49 -12.82 -1.11 14.82
CA ALA A 49 -13.60 -1.33 13.61
C ALA A 49 -13.94 -0.01 12.90
N GLY A 50 -14.30 -0.10 11.62
CA GLY A 50 -14.74 1.05 10.83
C GLY A 50 -13.88 1.27 9.58
N PRO A 51 -12.61 1.70 9.73
CA PRO A 51 -11.75 1.96 8.58
C PRO A 51 -11.24 0.65 7.95
N ARG A 52 -10.92 0.73 6.66
CA ARG A 52 -10.10 -0.30 5.99
C ARG A 52 -8.65 -0.12 6.44
N TRP A 53 -8.10 -1.11 7.13
CA TRP A 53 -6.72 -1.09 7.59
C TRP A 53 -5.77 -1.72 6.58
N ALA A 54 -4.59 -1.14 6.45
CA ALA A 54 -3.47 -1.72 5.74
C ALA A 54 -2.23 -1.71 6.64
N PHE A 55 -1.48 -2.80 6.68
CA PHE A 55 -0.27 -2.94 7.49
C PHE A 55 0.93 -3.20 6.59
N GLU A 56 1.96 -2.38 6.66
CA GLU A 56 3.17 -2.47 5.85
C GLU A 56 4.38 -2.78 6.72
N VAL A 57 5.00 -3.93 6.46
CA VAL A 57 6.31 -4.31 6.98
C VAL A 57 7.38 -4.10 5.91
N ARG A 58 8.54 -3.59 6.31
CA ARG A 58 9.63 -3.25 5.38
C ARG A 58 10.86 -4.12 5.53
N GLU A 59 11.04 -4.78 6.67
CA GLU A 59 12.16 -5.71 6.86
C GLU A 59 11.88 -7.02 6.08
N ARG A 60 12.89 -7.60 5.42
CA ARG A 60 12.74 -8.73 4.48
C ARG A 60 12.40 -10.05 5.17
N GLU A 61 12.93 -10.27 6.37
CA GLU A 61 12.72 -11.49 7.15
C GLU A 61 11.27 -11.68 7.59
N TRP A 62 10.43 -10.63 7.54
CA TRP A 62 8.97 -10.77 7.71
C TRP A 62 8.30 -11.71 6.71
N PHE A 63 8.92 -11.93 5.54
CA PHE A 63 8.34 -12.74 4.46
C PHE A 63 8.83 -14.19 4.48
N HIS A 64 9.43 -14.62 5.60
CA HIS A 64 9.99 -15.95 5.78
C HIS A 64 9.57 -16.60 7.11
N GLY A 65 9.51 -17.92 7.12
CA GLY A 65 9.33 -18.72 8.33
C GLY A 65 7.98 -18.54 9.05
N ASP A 66 7.99 -18.82 10.35
CA ASP A 66 6.81 -18.83 11.22
C ASP A 66 6.22 -17.43 11.42
N ALA A 67 7.06 -16.41 11.59
CA ALA A 67 6.61 -15.03 11.76
C ALA A 67 5.80 -14.53 10.56
N HIS A 68 6.16 -14.92 9.34
CA HIS A 68 5.37 -14.61 8.15
C HIS A 68 3.98 -15.24 8.19
N ALA A 69 3.90 -16.53 8.54
CA ALA A 69 2.63 -17.24 8.63
C ALA A 69 1.71 -16.62 9.69
N ARG A 70 2.26 -16.30 10.86
CA ARG A 70 1.56 -15.63 11.96
C ARG A 70 1.13 -14.22 11.61
N LEU A 71 1.98 -13.44 10.93
CA LEU A 71 1.63 -12.11 10.44
C LEU A 71 0.40 -12.20 9.54
N ARG A 72 0.43 -13.08 8.52
CA ARG A 72 -0.68 -13.24 7.61
C ARG A 72 -1.96 -13.72 8.30
N ASP A 73 -1.84 -14.63 9.26
CA ASP A 73 -2.98 -15.14 10.04
C ASP A 73 -3.62 -14.04 10.89
N ALA A 74 -2.81 -13.25 11.60
CA ALA A 74 -3.27 -12.14 12.42
C ALA A 74 -3.97 -11.07 11.57
N LEU A 75 -3.37 -10.67 10.46
CA LEU A 75 -3.97 -9.71 9.53
C LEU A 75 -5.26 -10.27 8.91
N GLY A 76 -5.23 -11.53 8.48
CA GLY A 76 -6.37 -12.28 7.93
C GLY A 76 -7.57 -12.32 8.85
N THR A 77 -7.34 -12.76 10.09
CA THR A 77 -8.35 -12.92 11.13
C THR A 77 -9.05 -11.60 11.45
N HIS A 78 -8.33 -10.48 11.34
CA HIS A 78 -8.84 -9.14 11.68
C HIS A 78 -9.21 -8.29 10.46
N GLY A 79 -9.19 -8.86 9.24
CA GLY A 79 -9.55 -8.15 8.02
C GLY A 79 -8.64 -6.97 7.68
N VAL A 80 -7.36 -7.07 8.04
CA VAL A 80 -6.33 -6.07 7.74
C VAL A 80 -5.58 -6.49 6.48
N ALA A 81 -5.42 -5.58 5.53
CA ALA A 81 -4.65 -5.86 4.32
C ALA A 81 -3.14 -5.82 4.62
N LEU A 82 -2.40 -6.86 4.23
CA LEU A 82 -0.95 -6.76 4.09
C LEU A 82 -0.65 -5.83 2.91
N ALA A 83 -0.11 -4.66 3.20
CA ALA A 83 0.27 -3.71 2.16
C ALA A 83 1.49 -4.23 1.41
N VAL A 84 1.43 -4.13 0.08
CA VAL A 84 2.52 -4.56 -0.80
C VAL A 84 3.15 -3.34 -1.47
N SER A 85 4.47 -3.32 -1.56
CA SER A 85 5.19 -2.17 -2.10
C SER A 85 6.33 -2.54 -3.03
N ASP A 86 6.42 -1.83 -4.16
CA ASP A 86 7.53 -1.88 -5.08
C ASP A 86 8.57 -0.82 -4.69
N GLY A 87 9.59 -1.26 -3.97
CA GLY A 87 10.57 -0.39 -3.32
C GLY A 87 11.89 -1.12 -3.03
N PRO A 88 12.80 -0.49 -2.27
CA PRO A 88 14.17 -1.00 -2.12
C PRO A 88 14.29 -2.14 -1.12
N PHE A 89 13.27 -2.36 -0.28
CA PHE A 89 13.42 -3.21 0.89
C PHE A 89 13.15 -4.69 0.59
N VAL A 90 12.05 -5.01 -0.09
CA VAL A 90 11.61 -6.39 -0.33
C VAL A 90 11.56 -6.66 -1.83
N PRO A 91 11.96 -7.85 -2.32
CA PRO A 91 11.94 -8.14 -3.75
C PRO A 91 10.53 -8.04 -4.34
N LEU A 92 10.45 -7.59 -5.60
CA LEU A 92 9.20 -7.47 -6.34
C LEU A 92 8.46 -8.80 -6.39
N GLU A 93 9.15 -9.93 -6.63
CA GLU A 93 8.50 -11.24 -6.71
C GLU A 93 7.76 -11.62 -5.43
N THR A 94 8.31 -11.28 -4.26
CA THR A 94 7.67 -11.50 -2.96
C THR A 94 6.40 -10.66 -2.83
N MET A 95 6.45 -9.40 -3.26
CA MET A 95 5.33 -8.47 -3.18
C MET A 95 4.18 -8.87 -4.13
N LEU A 96 4.52 -9.30 -5.34
CA LEU A 96 3.55 -9.85 -6.29
C LEU A 96 2.97 -11.19 -5.82
N HIS A 97 3.76 -11.98 -5.09
CA HIS A 97 3.33 -13.24 -4.49
C HIS A 97 2.30 -12.99 -3.37
N GLU A 98 2.55 -12.00 -2.50
CA GLU A 98 1.62 -11.63 -1.43
C GLU A 98 0.34 -10.97 -1.95
N LEU A 99 0.40 -10.12 -2.98
CA LEU A 99 -0.80 -9.53 -3.57
C LEU A 99 -1.80 -10.60 -4.05
N ARG A 100 -1.30 -11.70 -4.62
CA ARG A 100 -2.14 -12.82 -5.12
C ARG A 100 -2.84 -13.61 -4.02
N ARG A 101 -2.44 -13.43 -2.76
CA ARG A 101 -3.04 -14.05 -1.57
C ARG A 101 -3.38 -12.97 -0.56
N PRO A 102 -4.39 -12.13 -0.84
CA PRO A 102 -4.74 -11.03 0.04
C PRO A 102 -5.16 -11.52 1.42
N THR A 103 -4.83 -10.76 2.46
CA THR A 103 -5.26 -11.02 3.85
C THR A 103 -6.56 -10.32 4.20
N ALA A 104 -7.15 -9.55 3.27
CA ALA A 104 -8.44 -8.89 3.48
C ALA A 104 -9.22 -8.85 2.16
N SER A 105 -10.49 -8.44 2.23
CA SER A 105 -11.30 -8.17 1.04
C SER A 105 -10.88 -6.91 0.29
N HIS A 106 -9.83 -6.21 0.74
CA HIS A 106 -9.21 -5.09 0.05
C HIS A 106 -7.70 -5.25 -0.04
N ALA A 107 -7.10 -4.62 -1.05
CA ALA A 107 -5.66 -4.56 -1.24
C ALA A 107 -5.13 -3.13 -1.21
N TYR A 108 -3.88 -2.98 -0.75
CA TYR A 108 -3.17 -1.71 -0.66
C TYR A 108 -1.81 -1.85 -1.34
N VAL A 109 -1.64 -1.22 -2.50
CA VAL A 109 -0.43 -1.32 -3.34
C VAL A 109 0.31 0.01 -3.38
N ARG A 110 1.63 -0.02 -3.23
CA ARG A 110 2.48 1.18 -3.30
C ARG A 110 3.61 1.03 -4.30
N TRP A 111 3.68 1.90 -5.30
CA TRP A 111 4.83 2.01 -6.19
C TRP A 111 5.76 3.10 -5.68
N ILE A 112 6.83 2.73 -4.96
CA ILE A 112 7.65 3.66 -4.18
C ILE A 112 8.94 4.06 -4.90
N GLY A 113 9.65 3.09 -5.47
CA GLY A 113 10.97 3.28 -6.08
C GLY A 113 12.09 3.50 -5.06
N ALA A 114 13.28 3.82 -5.56
CA ALA A 114 14.47 4.09 -4.74
C ALA A 114 14.69 5.60 -4.60
N ARG A 115 15.12 6.07 -3.42
CA ARG A 115 15.20 7.52 -3.12
C ARG A 115 16.18 8.30 -4.02
N GLU A 116 17.18 7.64 -4.57
CA GLU A 116 18.27 8.30 -5.33
C GLU A 116 18.06 8.29 -6.84
N SER A 117 16.97 7.70 -7.35
CA SER A 117 16.87 7.40 -8.77
C SER A 117 16.33 8.55 -9.66
N VAL A 118 15.93 9.70 -9.08
CA VAL A 118 15.27 10.76 -9.86
C VAL A 118 15.58 12.18 -9.35
N SER A 119 15.91 13.09 -10.27
CA SER A 119 16.13 14.53 -10.01
C SER A 119 15.05 15.46 -10.61
N ARG A 120 14.15 14.96 -11.47
CA ARG A 120 13.03 15.69 -12.08
C ARG A 120 11.72 14.94 -11.88
N PHE A 121 10.68 15.63 -11.39
CA PHE A 121 9.43 14.99 -10.96
C PHE A 121 8.20 15.30 -11.84
N ASP A 122 8.43 15.83 -13.04
CA ASP A 122 7.42 16.30 -13.99
C ASP A 122 7.26 15.39 -15.23
N GLU A 123 8.17 14.43 -15.42
CA GLU A 123 8.16 13.49 -16.53
C GLU A 123 8.51 12.06 -16.10
N LEU A 124 8.17 11.07 -16.93
CA LEU A 124 8.60 9.69 -16.74
C LEU A 124 10.08 9.58 -17.13
N VAL A 125 10.94 9.32 -16.15
CA VAL A 125 12.41 9.24 -16.33
C VAL A 125 12.95 7.82 -16.19
N ILE A 126 12.23 6.92 -15.52
CA ILE A 126 12.60 5.51 -15.37
C ILE A 126 11.53 4.67 -16.07
N ASP A 127 11.95 3.84 -17.01
CA ASP A 127 11.07 2.86 -17.64
C ASP A 127 10.72 1.77 -16.62
N ARG A 128 9.44 1.72 -16.24
CA ARG A 128 8.85 0.73 -15.32
C ARG A 128 7.84 -0.17 -16.02
N SER A 129 7.85 -0.21 -17.35
CA SER A 129 6.82 -0.91 -18.12
C SER A 129 6.77 -2.41 -17.81
N ALA A 130 7.94 -3.03 -17.59
CA ALA A 130 8.03 -4.45 -17.25
C ALA A 130 7.47 -4.76 -15.85
N GLU A 131 7.80 -3.95 -14.85
CA GLU A 131 7.28 -4.10 -13.49
C GLU A 131 5.78 -3.79 -13.43
N ILE A 132 5.33 -2.73 -14.12
CA ILE A 132 3.91 -2.38 -14.22
C ILE A 132 3.10 -3.51 -14.87
N ALA A 133 3.62 -4.16 -15.92
CA ALA A 133 2.97 -5.30 -16.54
C ALA A 133 2.80 -6.48 -15.56
N GLN A 134 3.83 -6.78 -14.77
CA GLN A 134 3.77 -7.81 -13.73
C GLN A 134 2.77 -7.46 -12.61
N TRP A 135 2.73 -6.19 -12.19
CA TRP A 135 1.71 -5.70 -11.25
C TRP A 135 0.30 -5.85 -11.83
N ALA A 136 0.08 -5.49 -13.09
CA ALA A 136 -1.22 -5.60 -13.73
C ALA A 136 -1.71 -7.06 -13.86
N GLU A 137 -0.80 -8.02 -14.04
CA GLU A 137 -1.12 -9.45 -13.97
C GLU A 137 -1.50 -9.87 -12.54
N ALA A 138 -0.67 -9.54 -11.55
CA ALA A 138 -0.95 -9.89 -10.15
C ALA A 138 -2.25 -9.26 -9.63
N ILE A 139 -2.57 -8.03 -10.04
CA ILE A 139 -3.85 -7.37 -9.73
C ILE A 139 -5.02 -8.14 -10.34
N ARG A 140 -4.91 -8.59 -11.60
CA ARG A 140 -5.96 -9.38 -12.26
C ARG A 140 -6.19 -10.72 -11.58
N ASP A 141 -5.11 -11.39 -11.16
CA ASP A 141 -5.18 -12.66 -10.42
C ASP A 141 -5.85 -12.50 -9.05
N ALA A 142 -5.56 -11.38 -8.36
CA ALA A 142 -6.13 -11.10 -7.04
C ALA A 142 -7.57 -10.56 -7.10
N ALA A 143 -7.97 -9.91 -8.19
CA ALA A 143 -9.25 -9.21 -8.31
C ALA A 143 -10.49 -10.03 -7.90
N PRO A 144 -10.61 -11.35 -8.22
CA PRO A 144 -11.77 -12.14 -7.78
C PRO A 144 -11.93 -12.28 -6.26
N GLN A 145 -10.86 -12.03 -5.50
CA GLN A 145 -10.82 -12.11 -4.04
C GLN A 145 -11.07 -10.75 -3.37
N LEU A 146 -11.09 -9.66 -4.15
CA LEU A 146 -11.07 -8.29 -3.65
C LEU A 146 -12.37 -7.57 -3.98
N ALA A 147 -12.97 -6.94 -2.96
CA ALA A 147 -13.99 -5.93 -3.13
C ALA A 147 -13.40 -4.57 -3.55
N ARG A 148 -12.13 -4.31 -3.19
CA ARG A 148 -11.47 -3.03 -3.48
C ARG A 148 -9.95 -3.14 -3.58
N LEU A 149 -9.34 -2.33 -4.44
CA LEU A 149 -7.88 -2.14 -4.47
C LEU A 149 -7.56 -0.64 -4.48
N ALA A 150 -6.68 -0.24 -3.58
CA ALA A 150 -6.13 1.11 -3.52
C ALA A 150 -4.66 1.09 -3.95
N GLY A 151 -4.32 1.87 -4.98
CA GLY A 151 -2.97 1.95 -5.54
C GLY A 151 -2.39 3.36 -5.40
N TYR A 152 -1.16 3.47 -4.89
CA TYR A 152 -0.50 4.75 -4.62
C TYR A 152 0.89 4.77 -5.27
N ALA A 153 1.15 5.75 -6.11
CA ALA A 153 2.47 5.96 -6.69
C ALA A 153 3.20 7.09 -5.98
N ASN A 154 4.50 6.91 -5.78
CA ASN A 154 5.43 7.91 -5.31
C ASN A 154 6.34 8.35 -6.46
N ASN A 155 6.76 9.63 -6.46
CA ASN A 155 7.45 10.20 -7.62
C ASN A 155 8.78 9.49 -7.91
N GLN A 156 9.44 8.95 -6.88
CA GLN A 156 10.69 8.20 -7.03
C GLN A 156 10.54 6.87 -7.79
N TYR A 157 9.32 6.39 -8.05
CA TYR A 157 9.12 5.13 -8.77
C TYR A 157 9.51 5.22 -10.25
N ALA A 158 8.94 6.20 -10.96
CA ALA A 158 9.17 6.41 -12.38
C ALA A 158 9.50 7.86 -12.76
N GLY A 159 9.54 8.76 -11.78
CA GLY A 159 9.72 10.20 -11.96
C GLY A 159 8.44 11.00 -11.84
N PHE A 160 7.29 10.46 -12.26
CA PHE A 160 6.04 11.21 -12.26
C PHE A 160 4.87 10.34 -11.79
N SER A 161 4.40 10.51 -10.55
CA SER A 161 3.36 9.64 -9.97
C SER A 161 2.07 9.59 -10.79
N PRO A 162 1.52 10.70 -11.32
CA PRO A 162 0.39 10.63 -12.23
C PRO A 162 0.69 9.83 -13.50
N GLY A 163 1.92 9.92 -14.03
CA GLY A 163 2.38 9.08 -15.15
C GLY A 163 2.40 7.60 -14.80
N THR A 164 2.94 7.24 -13.65
CA THR A 164 2.94 5.87 -13.15
C THR A 164 1.53 5.31 -13.04
N ILE A 165 0.59 6.05 -12.44
CA ILE A 165 -0.80 5.59 -12.30
C ILE A 165 -1.46 5.41 -13.67
N ARG A 166 -1.16 6.25 -14.67
CA ARG A 166 -1.63 6.04 -16.04
C ARG A 166 -1.11 4.76 -16.65
N MET A 167 0.19 4.46 -16.48
CA MET A 167 0.76 3.19 -16.95
C MET A 167 0.04 1.99 -16.32
N VAL A 168 -0.33 2.07 -15.03
CA VAL A 168 -1.13 1.03 -14.36
C VAL A 168 -2.51 0.88 -15.00
N TYR A 169 -3.25 1.97 -15.19
CA TYR A 169 -4.57 1.92 -15.83
C TYR A 169 -4.51 1.35 -17.25
N GLU A 170 -3.52 1.77 -18.04
CA GLU A 170 -3.28 1.26 -19.39
C GLU A 170 -2.97 -0.24 -19.39
N ALA A 171 -2.07 -0.70 -18.50
CA ALA A 171 -1.72 -2.11 -18.37
C ALA A 171 -2.89 -2.99 -17.88
N LEU A 172 -3.81 -2.41 -17.09
CA LEU A 172 -5.05 -3.06 -16.67
C LEU A 172 -6.16 -2.98 -17.73
N ALA A 173 -5.97 -2.22 -18.80
CA ALA A 173 -7.01 -1.88 -19.78
C ALA A 173 -8.28 -1.28 -19.14
N VAL A 174 -8.12 -0.51 -18.07
CA VAL A 174 -9.21 0.16 -17.36
C VAL A 174 -9.27 1.63 -17.78
N PRO A 175 -10.44 2.14 -18.19
CA PRO A 175 -10.58 3.55 -18.53
C PRO A 175 -10.30 4.42 -17.31
N HIS A 176 -9.58 5.52 -17.51
CA HIS A 176 -9.37 6.52 -16.47
C HIS A 176 -9.73 7.90 -17.01
N GLU A 177 -10.41 8.69 -16.20
CA GLU A 177 -10.72 10.07 -16.53
C GLU A 177 -9.52 10.96 -16.24
N ARG A 178 -9.16 11.81 -17.20
CA ARG A 178 -8.20 12.89 -16.98
C ARG A 178 -8.97 14.09 -16.44
N PRO A 179 -8.57 14.66 -15.30
CA PRO A 179 -9.10 15.96 -14.91
C PRO A 179 -8.81 16.97 -16.02
N ALA A 180 -9.85 17.56 -16.61
CA ALA A 180 -9.74 18.43 -17.78
C ALA A 180 -8.94 19.72 -17.49
N ARG A 181 -8.76 20.07 -16.22
CA ARG A 181 -8.02 21.24 -15.76
C ARG A 181 -7.53 21.02 -14.33
N ILE A 182 -6.22 21.02 -14.12
CA ILE A 182 -5.63 21.28 -12.81
C ILE A 182 -5.24 22.75 -12.88
N GLU A 183 -6.15 23.65 -12.52
CA GLU A 183 -5.69 24.99 -12.14
C GLU A 183 -4.88 24.78 -10.86
N GLN A 184 -3.57 24.97 -10.97
CA GLN A 184 -2.69 24.98 -9.82
C GLN A 184 -3.02 26.27 -9.06
N THR A 185 -4.02 26.22 -8.20
CA THR A 185 -4.26 27.27 -7.21
C THR A 185 -3.01 27.38 -6.35
N SER A 186 -2.38 28.56 -6.33
CA SER A 186 -1.31 28.80 -5.38
C SER A 186 -1.88 28.71 -3.97
N LEU A 187 -1.12 28.11 -3.05
CA LEU A 187 -1.50 28.07 -1.63
C LEU A 187 -1.41 29.46 -0.96
N PHE A 188 -0.85 30.43 -1.68
CA PHE A 188 -0.70 31.82 -1.28
C PHE A 188 -1.17 32.70 -2.45
N GLU A 189 -2.27 33.40 -2.26
CA GLU A 189 -2.54 34.69 -2.91
C GLU A 189 -2.10 35.81 -1.96
#